data_AF-A0A543DYB5-F1
#
_entry.id   AF-A0A543DYB5-F1
#
_cell.length_a   1.000
_cell.length_b   1.000
_cell.length_c   1.000
_cell.angle_alpha   90.00
_cell.angle_beta   90.00
_cell.angle_gamma   90.00
#
_symmetry.space_group_name_H-M   'P 1'
#
loop_
_entity.id
_entity.type
_entity.pdbx_description
1 polymer ?
#
loop_
_entity_poly.entity_id
_entity_poly.type
_entity_poly.pdbx_seq_one_letter_code
_entity_poly.pdbx_strand_id
1 'polypeptide(L)'
;MGRSRRLQVLTAVCSAVFAIGTALQAFVVIDEELVARAMELAGAPATEAPGFVAVLRAVGVAYVVGNALGLLALTGRAWVFWVVLVVNVTQAAGVVAGMVPAVVLQAARDEHGVAGLLPTFVTDGGAAVLVLVLLWFSARYRGPWARGDQRRRLVAAR
;
A
#
# COMPACT_ATOMS: atom_id res chain seq x y z
N MET A 1 -22.75 5.61 -13.99
CA MET A 1 -21.98 5.57 -12.73
C MET A 1 -21.43 6.96 -12.43
N GLY A 2 -21.73 7.52 -11.23
CA GLY A 2 -21.18 8.82 -10.81
C GLY A 2 -19.65 8.78 -10.66
N ARG A 3 -19.00 9.94 -10.73
CA ARG A 3 -17.52 10.04 -10.73
C ARG A 3 -16.93 9.47 -9.44
N SER A 4 -17.54 9.70 -8.28
CA SER A 4 -17.01 9.11 -7.05
C SER A 4 -17.22 7.60 -6.98
N ARG A 5 -18.25 7.05 -7.63
CA ARG A 5 -18.40 5.59 -7.66
C ARG A 5 -17.30 4.93 -8.48
N ARG A 6 -16.87 5.56 -9.58
CA ARG A 6 -15.69 5.11 -10.33
C ARG A 6 -14.43 5.17 -9.48
N LEU A 7 -14.23 6.27 -8.72
CA LEU A 7 -13.12 6.39 -7.79
C LEU A 7 -13.16 5.32 -6.69
N GLN A 8 -14.31 5.07 -6.08
CA GLN A 8 -14.46 4.03 -5.04
C GLN A 8 -14.17 2.63 -5.56
N VAL A 9 -14.61 2.30 -6.78
CA VAL A 9 -14.29 1.02 -7.42
C VAL A 9 -12.80 0.93 -7.71
N LEU A 10 -12.20 1.97 -8.28
CA LEU A 10 -10.75 2.03 -8.51
C LEU A 10 -10.00 1.81 -7.19
N THR A 11 -10.36 2.55 -6.14
CA THR A 11 -9.74 2.39 -4.83
C THR A 11 -9.90 0.98 -4.26
N ALA A 12 -11.10 0.39 -4.35
CA ALA A 12 -11.31 -0.97 -3.86
C ALA A 12 -10.48 -2.00 -4.64
N VAL A 13 -10.38 -1.87 -5.97
CA VAL A 13 -9.54 -2.74 -6.80
C VAL A 13 -8.06 -2.57 -6.46
N CYS A 14 -7.56 -1.32 -6.40
CA CYS A 14 -6.18 -1.04 -5.98
C CYS A 14 -5.90 -1.60 -4.59
N SER A 15 -6.82 -1.41 -3.65
CA SER A 15 -6.71 -1.93 -2.28
C SER A 15 -6.63 -3.45 -2.24
N ALA A 16 -7.40 -4.16 -3.08
CA ALA A 16 -7.30 -5.62 -3.20
C ALA A 16 -5.93 -6.05 -3.74
N VAL A 17 -5.48 -5.41 -4.83
CA VAL A 17 -4.19 -5.68 -5.45
C VAL A 17 -3.05 -5.40 -4.48
N PHE A 18 -3.09 -4.29 -3.74
CA PHE A 18 -2.07 -3.94 -2.78
C PHE A 18 -2.07 -4.87 -1.58
N ALA A 19 -3.23 -5.28 -1.06
CA ALA A 19 -3.28 -6.29 0.01
C ALA A 19 -2.62 -7.61 -0.41
N ILE A 20 -2.90 -8.10 -1.62
CA ILE A 20 -2.27 -9.31 -2.15
C ILE A 20 -0.77 -9.10 -2.36
N GLY A 21 -0.38 -8.00 -3.00
CA GLY A 21 1.02 -7.66 -3.24
C GLY A 21 1.83 -7.54 -1.95
N THR A 22 1.29 -6.85 -0.94
CA THR A 22 1.91 -6.74 0.39
C THR A 22 2.03 -8.10 1.08
N ALA A 23 1.00 -8.96 0.97
CA ALA A 23 1.08 -10.31 1.54
C ALA A 23 2.15 -11.16 0.85
N LEU A 24 2.24 -11.11 -0.48
CA LEU A 24 3.31 -11.77 -1.23
C LEU A 24 4.69 -11.23 -0.83
N GLN A 25 4.83 -9.90 -0.73
CA GLN A 25 6.09 -9.29 -0.30
C GLN A 25 6.49 -9.74 1.11
N ALA A 26 5.57 -9.72 2.07
CA ALA A 26 5.86 -9.97 3.48
C ALA A 26 6.05 -11.46 3.83
N PHE A 27 5.45 -12.38 3.07
CA PHE A 27 5.43 -13.80 3.40
C PHE A 27 6.07 -14.72 2.37
N VAL A 28 6.26 -14.26 1.12
CA VAL A 28 6.85 -15.06 0.04
C VAL A 28 8.20 -14.51 -0.40
N VAL A 29 8.34 -13.20 -0.54
CA VAL A 29 9.59 -12.57 -1.00
C VAL A 29 10.54 -12.29 0.17
N ILE A 30 10.04 -11.72 1.26
CA ILE A 30 10.88 -11.41 2.43
C ILE A 30 10.95 -12.65 3.32
N ASP A 31 12.05 -13.37 3.21
CA ASP A 31 12.42 -14.46 4.12
C ASP A 31 13.70 -14.15 4.90
N GLU A 32 14.12 -15.12 5.72
CA GLU A 32 15.28 -14.98 6.59
C GLU A 32 16.60 -14.97 5.81
N GLU A 33 16.69 -15.71 4.70
CA GLU A 33 17.89 -15.78 3.87
C GLU A 33 18.13 -14.44 3.17
N LEU A 34 17.09 -13.87 2.57
CA LEU A 34 17.13 -12.55 1.94
C LEU A 34 17.54 -11.47 2.94
N VAL A 35 16.93 -11.48 4.14
CA VAL A 35 17.22 -10.48 5.17
C VAL A 35 18.62 -10.65 5.73
N ALA A 36 19.06 -11.88 6.02
CA ALA A 36 20.42 -12.16 6.43
C ALA A 36 21.43 -11.63 5.40
N ARG A 37 21.17 -11.88 4.12
CA ARG A 37 22.03 -11.39 3.04
C ARG A 37 22.05 -9.86 2.95
N ALA A 38 20.90 -9.22 3.08
CA ALA A 38 20.82 -7.76 3.10
C ALA A 38 21.57 -7.16 4.31
N MET A 39 21.53 -7.82 5.47
CA MET A 39 22.27 -7.42 6.66
C MET A 39 23.78 -7.56 6.47
N GLU A 40 24.25 -8.67 5.89
CA GLU A 40 25.67 -8.85 5.55
C GLU A 40 26.17 -7.75 4.60
N LEU A 41 25.40 -7.44 3.55
CA LEU A 41 25.71 -6.37 2.60
C LEU A 41 25.74 -4.99 3.27
N ALA A 42 24.98 -4.80 4.34
CA ALA A 42 24.97 -3.58 5.14
C ALA A 42 26.03 -3.57 6.27
N GLY A 43 26.82 -4.64 6.44
CA GLY A 43 27.79 -4.79 7.53
C GLY A 43 27.17 -5.05 8.90
N ALA A 44 25.92 -5.52 8.94
CA ALA A 44 25.18 -5.88 10.15
C ALA A 44 25.21 -7.40 10.42
N PRO A 45 25.07 -7.84 11.67
CA PRO A 45 25.14 -9.26 12.01
C PRO A 45 23.90 -10.04 11.52
N ALA A 46 24.11 -11.02 10.63
CA ALA A 46 23.05 -11.87 10.09
C ALA A 46 22.25 -12.64 11.17
N THR A 47 22.81 -12.84 12.37
CA THR A 47 22.13 -13.50 13.50
C THR A 47 20.89 -12.77 13.99
N GLU A 48 20.72 -11.49 13.63
CA GLU A 48 19.55 -10.69 13.97
C GLU A 48 18.42 -10.79 12.91
N ALA A 49 18.66 -11.45 11.77
CA ALA A 49 17.71 -11.58 10.68
C ALA A 49 16.33 -12.12 11.10
N PRO A 50 16.20 -13.16 11.96
CA PRO A 50 14.88 -13.63 12.41
C PRO A 50 14.04 -12.55 13.08
N GLY A 51 14.67 -11.72 13.92
CA GLY A 51 14.00 -10.62 14.61
C GLY A 51 13.56 -9.53 13.64
N PHE A 52 14.41 -9.23 12.66
CA PHE A 52 14.10 -8.23 11.63
C PHE A 52 12.96 -8.70 10.72
N VAL A 53 12.96 -9.98 10.29
CA VAL A 53 11.85 -10.59 9.53
C VAL A 53 10.54 -10.51 10.33
N ALA A 54 10.56 -10.78 11.63
CA ALA A 54 9.36 -10.68 12.47
C ALA A 54 8.78 -9.26 12.48
N VAL A 55 9.63 -8.24 12.58
CA VAL A 55 9.21 -6.83 12.49
C VAL A 55 8.66 -6.50 11.11
N LEU A 56 9.35 -6.89 10.03
CA LEU A 56 8.89 -6.67 8.66
C LEU A 56 7.55 -7.35 8.40
N ARG A 57 7.33 -8.55 8.93
CA ARG A 57 6.04 -9.26 8.85
C ARG A 57 4.95 -8.54 9.63
N ALA A 58 5.24 -8.06 10.85
CA ALA A 58 4.28 -7.29 11.62
C ALA A 58 3.83 -6.02 10.89
N VAL A 59 4.78 -5.30 10.29
CA VAL A 59 4.51 -4.14 9.42
C VAL A 59 3.71 -4.56 8.18
N GLY A 60 4.10 -5.65 7.52
CA GLY A 60 3.39 -6.22 6.38
C GLY A 60 1.93 -6.55 6.70
N VAL A 61 1.66 -7.18 7.84
CA VAL A 61 0.29 -7.48 8.32
C VAL A 61 -0.50 -6.19 8.52
N ALA A 62 0.09 -5.16 9.14
CA ALA A 62 -0.58 -3.88 9.33
C ALA A 62 -0.99 -3.24 7.98
N TYR A 63 -0.12 -3.29 6.97
CA TYR A 63 -0.43 -2.83 5.62
C TYR A 63 -1.47 -3.70 4.91
N VAL A 64 -1.40 -5.03 5.04
CA VAL A 64 -2.43 -5.94 4.50
C VAL A 64 -3.80 -5.60 5.08
N VAL A 65 -3.90 -5.39 6.40
CA VAL A 65 -5.14 -4.98 7.07
C VAL A 65 -5.59 -3.60 6.59
N GLY A 66 -4.70 -2.62 6.52
CA GLY A 66 -4.99 -1.28 6.03
C GLY A 66 -5.53 -1.28 4.58
N ASN A 67 -4.90 -2.05 3.70
CA ASN A 67 -5.34 -2.24 2.33
C ASN A 67 -6.68 -3.01 2.28
N ALA A 68 -6.87 -4.06 3.08
CA ALA A 68 -8.14 -4.77 3.16
C ALA A 68 -9.30 -3.86 3.62
N LEU A 69 -9.07 -2.93 4.55
CA LEU A 69 -10.05 -1.90 4.93
C LEU A 69 -10.42 -0.99 3.75
N GLY A 70 -9.52 -0.79 2.79
CA GLY A 70 -9.77 -0.05 1.56
C GLY A 70 -10.82 -0.69 0.64
N LEU A 71 -11.10 -1.99 0.78
CA LEU A 71 -12.23 -2.65 0.09
C LEU A 71 -13.58 -2.04 0.50
N LEU A 72 -13.66 -1.46 1.70
CA LEU A 72 -14.83 -0.74 2.18
C LEU A 72 -15.03 0.61 1.47
N ALA A 73 -14.16 1.00 0.54
CA ALA A 73 -14.33 2.24 -0.24
C ALA A 73 -15.70 2.27 -0.96
N LEU A 74 -16.23 1.11 -1.34
CA LEU A 74 -17.56 0.97 -1.95
C LEU A 74 -18.71 1.45 -1.05
N THR A 75 -18.49 1.53 0.27
CA THR A 75 -19.46 2.09 1.24
C THR A 75 -19.54 3.62 1.17
N GLY A 76 -18.53 4.28 0.60
CA GLY A 76 -18.44 5.74 0.51
C GLY A 76 -18.26 6.46 1.84
N ARG A 77 -17.94 5.73 2.93
CA ARG A 77 -17.71 6.32 4.25
C ARG A 77 -16.44 7.17 4.26
N ALA A 78 -16.52 8.38 4.78
CA ALA A 78 -15.40 9.32 4.78
C ALA A 78 -14.17 8.81 5.53
N TRP A 79 -14.35 8.07 6.63
CA TRP A 79 -13.22 7.50 7.37
C TRP A 79 -12.40 6.51 6.51
N VAL A 80 -13.05 5.77 5.60
CA VAL A 80 -12.35 4.84 4.68
C VAL A 80 -11.45 5.62 3.73
N PHE A 81 -11.84 6.82 3.30
CA PHE A 81 -10.99 7.68 2.45
C PHE A 81 -9.68 7.98 3.16
N TRP A 82 -9.79 8.39 4.43
CA TRP A 82 -8.64 8.79 5.22
C TRP A 82 -7.75 7.59 5.56
N VAL A 83 -8.34 6.44 5.89
CA VAL A 83 -7.59 5.20 6.09
C VAL A 83 -6.80 4.84 4.83
N VAL A 84 -7.46 4.77 3.67
CA VAL A 84 -6.79 4.47 2.39
C VAL A 84 -5.69 5.49 2.13
N LEU A 85 -5.97 6.78 2.29
CA LEU A 85 -4.99 7.83 2.04
C LEU A 85 -3.76 7.69 2.95
N VAL A 86 -3.94 7.50 4.26
CA VAL A 86 -2.84 7.35 5.21
C VAL A 86 -2.03 6.09 4.94
N VAL A 87 -2.69 4.96 4.72
CA VAL A 87 -2.04 3.68 4.38
C VAL A 87 -1.21 3.83 3.10
N ASN A 88 -1.77 4.43 2.05
CA ASN A 88 -1.06 4.57 0.78
C ASN A 88 0.02 5.65 0.83
N VAL A 89 -0.12 6.71 1.63
CA VAL A 89 0.94 7.71 1.84
C VAL A 89 2.14 7.05 2.54
N THR A 90 1.90 6.29 3.59
CA THR A 90 2.97 5.60 4.34
C THR A 90 3.62 4.50 3.51
N GLN A 91 2.85 3.75 2.72
CA GLN A 91 3.37 2.76 1.78
C GLN A 91 4.16 3.40 0.63
N ALA A 92 3.68 4.51 0.07
CA ALA A 92 4.40 5.27 -0.97
C ALA A 92 5.71 5.87 -0.46
N ALA A 93 5.77 6.24 0.82
CA ALA A 93 7.02 6.71 1.44
C ALA A 93 8.12 5.64 1.41
N GLY A 94 7.76 4.35 1.40
CA GLY A 94 8.68 3.21 1.19
C GLY A 94 9.62 3.44 0.01
N VAL A 95 9.06 3.78 -1.16
CA VAL A 95 9.82 4.02 -2.39
C VAL A 95 10.23 5.48 -2.55
N VAL A 96 9.34 6.44 -2.29
CA VAL A 96 9.59 7.86 -2.60
C VAL A 96 10.58 8.50 -1.63
N ALA A 97 10.57 8.08 -0.35
CA ALA A 97 11.47 8.61 0.66
C ALA A 97 12.71 7.73 0.86
N GLY A 98 12.91 6.69 0.04
CA GLY A 98 14.06 5.77 0.16
C GLY A 98 14.06 4.97 1.46
N MET A 99 12.88 4.76 2.08
CA MET A 99 12.76 4.01 3.33
C MET A 99 12.98 2.51 3.14
N VAL A 100 12.86 2.00 1.91
CA VAL A 100 13.37 0.67 1.55
C VAL A 100 14.85 0.80 1.16
N PRO A 101 15.79 0.22 1.93
CA PRO A 101 17.21 0.29 1.61
C PRO A 101 17.50 -0.33 0.23
N ALA A 102 18.35 0.33 -0.56
CA ALA A 102 18.73 -0.17 -1.89
C ALA A 102 19.29 -1.60 -1.86
N VAL A 103 19.96 -1.97 -0.76
CA VAL A 103 20.49 -3.33 -0.54
C VAL A 103 19.39 -4.40 -0.45
N VAL A 104 18.20 -4.07 0.05
CA VAL A 104 17.06 -4.99 0.12
C VAL A 104 16.48 -5.21 -1.28
N LEU A 105 16.39 -4.15 -2.08
CA LEU A 105 15.99 -4.25 -3.49
C LEU A 105 17.02 -5.05 -4.30
N GLN A 106 18.30 -4.86 -4.03
CA GLN A 106 19.35 -5.63 -4.68
C GLN A 106 19.27 -7.11 -4.30
N ALA A 107 19.17 -7.44 -3.01
CA ALA A 107 19.02 -8.82 -2.55
C ALA A 107 17.79 -9.52 -3.16
N ALA A 108 16.63 -8.85 -3.16
CA ALA A 108 15.41 -9.38 -3.79
C ALA A 108 15.57 -9.63 -5.29
N ARG A 109 16.34 -8.77 -5.99
CA ARG A 109 16.63 -8.93 -7.41
C ARG A 109 17.61 -10.08 -7.66
N ASP A 110 18.61 -10.24 -6.81
CA ASP A 110 19.62 -11.28 -6.97
C ASP A 110 19.01 -12.67 -6.71
N GLU A 111 18.07 -12.76 -5.77
CA GLU A 111 17.44 -14.01 -5.37
C GLU A 111 16.25 -14.42 -6.25
N HIS A 112 15.36 -13.47 -6.56
CA HIS A 112 14.11 -13.75 -7.30
C HIS A 112 14.05 -13.08 -8.68
N GLY A 113 15.16 -12.50 -9.14
CA GLY A 113 15.21 -11.74 -10.39
C GLY A 113 14.34 -10.47 -10.32
N VAL A 114 14.02 -9.92 -11.50
CA VAL A 114 13.12 -8.75 -11.60
C VAL A 114 11.73 -9.04 -11.01
N ALA A 115 11.32 -10.31 -10.98
CA ALA A 115 10.05 -10.72 -10.40
C ALA A 115 9.98 -10.44 -8.88
N GLY A 116 11.09 -10.53 -8.15
CA GLY A 116 11.17 -10.17 -6.73
C GLY A 116 10.91 -8.70 -6.44
N LEU A 117 11.03 -7.83 -7.44
CA LEU A 117 10.76 -6.39 -7.32
C LEU A 117 9.31 -6.03 -7.63
N LEU A 118 8.57 -6.92 -8.28
CA LEU A 118 7.21 -6.65 -8.75
C LEU A 118 6.27 -6.26 -7.61
N PRO A 119 6.23 -6.96 -6.45
CA PRO A 119 5.29 -6.59 -5.41
C PRO A 119 5.56 -5.17 -4.92
N THR A 120 6.81 -4.81 -4.63
CA THR A 120 7.18 -3.44 -4.21
C THR A 120 6.80 -2.38 -5.24
N PHE A 121 7.08 -2.58 -6.53
CA PHE A 121 6.71 -1.60 -7.56
C PHE A 121 5.20 -1.44 -7.69
N VAL A 122 4.45 -2.56 -7.61
CA VAL A 122 3.00 -2.55 -7.68
C VAL A 122 2.40 -1.90 -6.45
N THR A 123 2.86 -2.24 -5.24
CA THR A 123 2.30 -1.75 -3.98
C THR A 123 2.69 -0.30 -3.73
N ASP A 124 3.97 0.04 -3.79
CA ASP A 124 4.47 1.33 -3.33
C ASP A 124 4.37 2.38 -4.44
N GLY A 125 4.74 1.98 -5.66
CA GLY A 125 4.54 2.81 -6.86
C GLY A 125 3.06 3.01 -7.17
N GLY A 126 2.26 1.94 -7.08
CA GLY A 126 0.81 2.03 -7.21
C GLY A 126 0.17 2.89 -6.12
N ALA A 127 0.63 2.77 -4.88
CA ALA A 127 0.18 3.62 -3.77
C ALA A 127 0.48 5.10 -4.03
N ALA A 128 1.67 5.45 -4.53
CA ALA A 128 2.01 6.82 -4.88
C ALA A 128 1.04 7.40 -5.93
N VAL A 129 0.75 6.64 -6.99
CA VAL A 129 -0.22 7.05 -8.01
C VAL A 129 -1.62 7.20 -7.41
N LEU A 130 -2.06 6.24 -6.59
CA LEU A 130 -3.38 6.31 -5.95
C LEU A 130 -3.51 7.51 -5.00
N VAL A 131 -2.47 7.82 -4.23
CA VAL A 131 -2.41 9.02 -3.37
C VAL A 131 -2.58 10.29 -4.21
N LEU A 132 -1.84 10.44 -5.31
CA LEU A 132 -1.97 11.59 -6.18
C LEU A 132 -3.39 11.72 -6.76
N VAL A 133 -3.99 10.60 -7.17
CA VAL A 133 -5.37 10.58 -7.66
C VAL A 133 -6.36 11.00 -6.56
N LEU A 134 -6.23 10.47 -5.34
CA LEU A 134 -7.11 10.80 -4.21
C LEU A 134 -6.97 12.25 -3.77
N LEU A 135 -5.73 12.77 -3.69
CA LEU A 135 -5.44 14.16 -3.33
C LEU A 135 -5.95 15.12 -4.40
N TRP A 136 -5.64 14.87 -5.67
CA TRP A 136 -6.14 15.68 -6.78
C TRP A 136 -7.66 15.72 -6.78
N PHE A 137 -8.31 14.56 -6.61
CA PHE A 137 -9.76 14.48 -6.56
C PHE A 137 -10.33 15.25 -5.35
N SER A 138 -9.76 15.08 -4.17
CA SER A 138 -10.19 15.77 -2.95
C SER A 138 -10.00 17.29 -3.06
N ALA A 139 -8.90 17.76 -3.64
CA ALA A 139 -8.63 19.17 -3.88
C ALA A 139 -9.60 19.76 -4.92
N ARG A 140 -9.80 19.06 -6.05
CA ARG A 140 -10.66 19.51 -7.15
C ARG A 140 -12.14 19.58 -6.78
N TYR A 141 -12.60 18.64 -5.95
CA TYR A 141 -14.01 18.51 -5.55
C TYR A 141 -14.27 18.82 -4.06
N ARG A 142 -13.26 19.33 -3.36
CA ARG A 142 -13.30 19.83 -1.96
C ARG A 142 -13.81 18.82 -0.91
N GLY A 143 -13.39 17.56 -0.99
CA GLY A 143 -13.63 16.60 0.11
C GLY A 143 -13.45 15.10 -0.21
N PRO A 144 -13.50 14.23 0.82
CA PRO A 144 -13.27 12.78 0.70
C PRO A 144 -14.37 12.11 -0.13
N TRP A 145 -13.99 11.35 -1.16
CA TRP A 145 -14.91 10.81 -2.16
C TRP A 145 -15.80 11.89 -2.82
N ALA A 146 -15.40 13.18 -2.77
CA ALA A 146 -16.25 14.33 -3.07
C ALA A 146 -17.56 14.30 -2.24
N ARG A 147 -17.42 13.96 -0.96
CA ARG A 147 -18.41 13.70 0.11
C ARG A 147 -19.51 12.72 -0.30
N GLY A 148 -19.10 11.48 -0.61
CA GLY A 148 -20.00 10.40 -1.03
C GLY A 148 -20.82 10.76 -2.29
N ASP A 149 -20.35 11.64 -3.17
CA ASP A 149 -21.07 12.14 -4.37
C ASP A 149 -22.56 12.40 -4.18
N GLN A 150 -22.88 13.21 -3.16
CA GLN A 150 -24.24 13.43 -2.70
C GLN A 150 -24.89 12.06 -2.39
N ARG A 151 -24.26 11.40 -1.43
CA ARG A 151 -24.66 10.27 -0.56
C ARG A 151 -25.84 10.51 0.33
N ARG A 152 -26.42 11.69 0.22
CA ARG A 152 -27.86 11.87 0.17
C ARG A 152 -28.14 13.06 -0.77
N ARG A 153 -27.94 12.94 -2.09
CA ARG A 153 -28.52 13.85 -3.11
C ARG A 153 -30.05 13.84 -2.99
N LEU A 154 -30.58 12.83 -2.27
CA LEU A 154 -31.83 12.12 -2.52
C LEU A 154 -32.35 11.32 -1.31
N VAL A 155 -31.84 11.52 -0.08
CA VAL A 155 -32.81 11.42 1.03
C VAL A 155 -33.68 12.68 1.04
N ALA A 156 -33.12 13.81 0.59
CA ALA A 156 -33.69 15.15 0.63
C ALA A 156 -34.55 15.57 -0.58
N ALA A 157 -34.99 14.64 -1.43
CA ALA A 157 -36.08 14.89 -2.38
C ALA A 157 -37.40 14.24 -1.92
N ARG A 158 -37.45 13.81 -0.66
CA ARG A 158 -38.58 13.22 0.08
C ARG A 158 -38.63 13.91 1.44
#